data_AF-A0A2S9FH81-F1
#
_entry.id   AF-A0A2S9FH81-F1
#
_cell.length_a   1.000
_cell.length_b   1.000
_cell.length_c   1.000
_cell.angle_alpha   90.00
_cell.angle_beta   90.00
_cell.angle_gamma   90.00
#
_symmetry.space_group_name_H-M   'P 1'
#
loop_
_entity.id
_entity.type
_entity.pdbx_description
1 polymer ?
#
loop_
_entity_poly.entity_id
_entity_poly.type
_entity_poly.pdbx_seq_one_letter_code
_entity_poly.pdbx_strand_id
1 'polypeptide(L)'
;AGVFKRHSQIDRPCLLGYIDKCSAPCVGRVSADEHRQIVLDFCDFLAGKTDRLIREMEQQMSVAAEELDFERAARLRDNIGAMRRAMEKQAVVFGDGTDADVVAFADDELEAAVQVFHVRGGRVRGQRGWVIEKSGEPGESTQEYLVEQFLTQFYGDQAELSGPGEVGADEATNPVPKQVLVPVLPDTAAELETWLTQLRGSRVSLRVAQRGDKRALAETVRRNAEGALTQHK
;
A
#
# COMPACT_ATOMS: atom_id res chain seq x y z
N ALA A 1 -28.07 -4.05 -1.73
CA ALA A 1 -27.82 -3.92 -3.19
C ALA A 1 -28.81 -2.92 -3.79
N GLY A 2 -28.42 -1.65 -4.02
CA GLY A 2 -29.41 -0.57 -4.23
C GLY A 2 -29.28 0.27 -5.51
N VAL A 3 -28.06 0.55 -5.98
CA VAL A 3 -27.84 1.51 -7.08
C VAL A 3 -27.83 0.80 -8.45
N PHE A 4 -27.04 -0.27 -8.60
CA PHE A 4 -26.92 -1.00 -9.88
C PHE A 4 -28.29 -1.51 -10.39
N LYS A 5 -29.01 -2.25 -9.55
CA LYS A 5 -30.30 -2.86 -9.91
C LYS A 5 -31.36 -1.80 -10.25
N ARG A 6 -31.37 -0.68 -9.51
CA ARG A 6 -32.30 0.43 -9.76
C ARG A 6 -32.04 1.07 -11.12
N HIS A 7 -30.79 1.40 -11.42
CA HIS A 7 -30.42 2.05 -12.68
C HIS A 7 -30.60 1.14 -13.90
N SER A 8 -30.40 -0.18 -13.72
CA SER A 8 -30.72 -1.19 -14.72
C SER A 8 -32.23 -1.27 -15.03
N GLN A 9 -33.09 -1.17 -14.01
CA GLN A 9 -34.55 -1.22 -14.21
C GLN A 9 -35.13 0.03 -14.89
N ILE A 10 -34.55 1.19 -14.63
CA ILE A 10 -35.02 2.46 -15.21
C ILE A 10 -34.31 2.81 -16.53
N ASP A 11 -33.40 1.94 -16.99
CA ASP A 11 -32.56 2.11 -18.19
C ASP A 11 -31.91 3.51 -18.30
N ARG A 12 -31.47 4.04 -17.16
CA ARG A 12 -30.81 5.34 -17.07
C ARG A 12 -29.62 5.26 -16.13
N PRO A 13 -28.44 5.74 -16.55
CA PRO A 13 -27.26 5.74 -15.69
C PRO A 13 -27.45 6.69 -14.50
N CYS A 14 -26.68 6.47 -13.45
CA CYS A 14 -26.61 7.43 -12.34
C CYS A 14 -25.81 8.67 -12.74
N LEU A 15 -25.74 9.66 -11.84
CA LEU A 15 -24.95 10.87 -12.06
C LEU A 15 -23.52 10.54 -12.49
N LEU A 16 -22.86 9.57 -11.84
CA LEU A 16 -21.48 9.18 -12.17
C LEU A 16 -21.33 8.65 -13.60
N GLY A 17 -22.35 7.97 -14.14
CA GLY A 17 -22.37 7.55 -15.53
C GLY A 17 -22.65 8.71 -16.49
N TYR A 18 -23.45 9.71 -16.10
CA TYR A 18 -23.69 10.90 -16.92
C TYR A 18 -22.47 11.83 -17.03
N ILE A 19 -21.60 11.85 -16.02
CA ILE A 19 -20.38 12.66 -16.00
C ILE A 19 -19.11 11.85 -16.34
N ASP A 20 -19.29 10.67 -16.95
CA ASP A 20 -18.22 9.78 -17.42
C ASP A 20 -17.19 9.37 -16.35
N LYS A 21 -17.61 9.33 -15.08
CA LYS A 21 -16.81 8.79 -13.94
C LYS A 21 -17.08 7.31 -13.69
N CYS A 22 -18.05 6.73 -14.38
CA CYS A 22 -18.38 5.31 -14.32
C CYS A 22 -18.71 4.85 -15.73
N SER A 23 -18.22 3.67 -16.11
CA SER A 23 -18.53 3.03 -17.40
C SER A 23 -19.99 2.60 -17.55
N ALA A 24 -20.79 2.74 -16.49
CA ALA A 24 -22.22 2.47 -16.43
C ALA A 24 -22.63 1.08 -16.98
N PRO A 25 -22.04 -0.02 -16.45
CA PRO A 25 -22.41 -1.38 -16.83
C PRO A 25 -23.88 -1.71 -16.51
N CYS A 26 -24.50 -0.99 -15.56
CA CYS A 26 -25.87 -1.21 -15.14
C CYS A 26 -26.90 -0.95 -16.25
N VAL A 27 -26.57 -0.15 -17.26
CA VAL A 27 -27.42 0.16 -18.42
C VAL A 27 -26.81 -0.36 -19.72
N GLY A 28 -25.86 -1.30 -19.64
CA GLY A 28 -25.29 -1.95 -20.82
C GLY A 28 -24.40 -1.07 -21.71
N ARG A 29 -23.91 0.08 -21.23
CA ARG A 29 -22.93 0.90 -21.98
C ARG A 29 -21.63 0.13 -22.27
N VAL A 30 -21.26 -0.77 -21.37
CA VAL A 30 -20.14 -1.69 -21.50
C VAL A 30 -20.63 -3.11 -21.19
N SER A 31 -19.97 -4.10 -21.76
CA SER A 31 -20.28 -5.51 -21.46
C SER A 31 -19.82 -5.90 -20.05
N ALA A 32 -20.33 -7.01 -19.52
CA ALA A 32 -19.88 -7.53 -18.23
C ALA A 32 -18.38 -7.90 -18.24
N ASP A 33 -17.89 -8.44 -19.35
CA ASP A 33 -16.49 -8.83 -19.53
C ASP A 33 -15.58 -7.60 -19.63
N GLU A 34 -16.00 -6.58 -20.38
CA GLU A 34 -15.29 -5.31 -20.47
C GLU A 34 -15.21 -4.60 -19.12
N HIS A 35 -16.33 -4.54 -18.38
CA HIS A 35 -16.32 -4.00 -17.02
C HIS A 35 -15.39 -4.78 -16.11
N ARG A 36 -15.36 -6.12 -16.22
CA ARG A 36 -14.45 -6.96 -15.44
C ARG A 36 -13.00 -6.64 -15.76
N GLN A 37 -12.66 -6.44 -17.04
CA GLN A 37 -11.32 -6.07 -17.45
C GLN A 37 -10.90 -4.71 -16.88
N ILE A 38 -11.77 -3.70 -16.94
CA ILE A 38 -11.53 -2.37 -16.33
C ILE A 38 -11.23 -2.50 -14.83
N VAL A 39 -12.00 -3.33 -14.11
CA VAL A 39 -11.78 -3.56 -12.68
C VAL A 39 -10.44 -4.25 -12.43
N LEU A 40 -10.09 -5.27 -13.22
CA LEU A 40 -8.81 -5.97 -13.09
C LEU A 40 -7.63 -5.05 -13.37
N ASP A 41 -7.69 -4.23 -14.42
CA ASP A 41 -6.63 -3.27 -14.74
C ASP A 41 -6.49 -2.19 -13.66
N PHE A 42 -7.61 -1.77 -13.03
CA PHE A 42 -7.57 -0.89 -11.88
C PHE A 42 -6.95 -1.54 -10.64
N CYS A 43 -7.26 -2.81 -10.38
CA CYS A 43 -6.62 -3.60 -9.33
C CYS A 43 -5.11 -3.74 -9.60
N ASP A 44 -4.71 -4.05 -10.82
CA ASP A 44 -3.30 -4.12 -11.23
C ASP A 44 -2.59 -2.78 -11.03
N PHE A 45 -3.25 -1.66 -11.35
CA PHE A 45 -2.72 -0.32 -11.09
C PHE A 45 -2.49 -0.05 -9.60
N LEU A 46 -3.49 -0.32 -8.74
CA LEU A 46 -3.37 -0.17 -7.29
C LEU A 46 -2.34 -1.14 -6.69
N ALA A 47 -2.21 -2.32 -7.28
CA ALA A 47 -1.17 -3.31 -7.00
C ALA A 47 0.12 -3.05 -7.79
N GLY A 48 0.23 -1.91 -8.50
CA GLY A 48 1.43 -1.37 -9.16
C GLY A 48 2.07 -2.30 -10.18
N LYS A 49 1.30 -3.25 -10.70
CA LYS A 49 1.61 -4.12 -11.83
C LYS A 49 1.24 -3.39 -13.12
N THR A 50 1.83 -2.21 -13.34
CA THR A 50 1.41 -1.26 -14.39
C THR A 50 2.20 -1.38 -15.69
N ASP A 51 3.31 -2.15 -15.70
CA ASP A 51 4.17 -2.24 -16.88
C ASP A 51 3.42 -2.81 -18.10
N ARG A 52 2.52 -3.77 -17.88
CA ARG A 52 1.64 -4.31 -18.93
C ARG A 52 0.71 -3.23 -19.48
N LEU A 53 0.03 -2.51 -18.59
CA LEU A 53 -0.94 -1.48 -18.95
C LEU A 53 -0.29 -0.31 -19.71
N ILE A 54 0.89 0.12 -19.28
CA ILE A 54 1.66 1.16 -19.98
C ILE A 54 2.04 0.69 -21.39
N ARG A 55 2.53 -0.54 -21.55
CA ARG A 55 2.89 -1.08 -22.88
C ARG A 55 1.67 -1.17 -23.80
N GLU A 56 0.53 -1.61 -23.29
CA GLU A 56 -0.72 -1.67 -24.05
C GLU A 56 -1.15 -0.27 -24.51
N MET A 57 -1.08 0.74 -23.64
CA MET A 57 -1.38 2.13 -23.99
C MET A 57 -0.39 2.72 -25.00
N GLU A 58 0.90 2.40 -24.88
CA GLU A 58 1.94 2.80 -25.85
C GLU A 58 1.67 2.20 -27.23
N GLN A 59 1.26 0.92 -27.29
CA GLN A 59 0.88 0.27 -28.54
C GLN A 59 -0.35 0.94 -29.16
N GLN A 60 -1.40 1.20 -28.36
CA GLN A 60 -2.60 1.89 -28.84
C GLN A 60 -2.30 3.31 -29.33
N MET A 61 -1.37 4.01 -28.69
CA MET A 61 -0.93 5.34 -29.10
C MET A 61 -0.22 5.29 -30.46
N SER A 62 0.65 4.29 -30.68
CA SER A 62 1.32 4.09 -31.98
C SER A 62 0.32 3.82 -33.09
N VAL A 63 -0.65 2.92 -32.86
CA VAL A 63 -1.70 2.61 -33.83
C VAL A 63 -2.54 3.86 -34.16
N ALA A 64 -2.95 4.64 -33.16
CA ALA A 64 -3.70 5.87 -33.39
C ALA A 64 -2.89 6.90 -34.21
N ALA A 65 -1.58 6.99 -33.99
CA ALA A 65 -0.70 7.87 -34.76
C ALA A 65 -0.52 7.39 -36.22
N GLU A 66 -0.43 6.07 -36.44
CA GLU A 66 -0.40 5.46 -37.78
C GLU A 66 -1.70 5.71 -38.55
N GLU A 67 -2.84 5.70 -37.85
CA GLU A 67 -4.17 6.03 -38.39
C GLU A 67 -4.41 7.54 -38.56
N LEU A 68 -3.41 8.39 -38.27
CA LEU A 68 -3.49 9.85 -38.29
C LEU A 68 -4.51 10.46 -37.30
N ASP A 69 -4.96 9.69 -36.30
CA ASP A 69 -5.80 10.16 -35.18
C ASP A 69 -4.91 10.78 -34.08
N PHE A 70 -4.37 11.95 -34.38
CA PHE A 70 -3.45 12.65 -33.49
C PHE A 70 -4.10 13.10 -32.17
N GLU A 71 -5.42 13.33 -32.16
CA GLU A 71 -6.13 13.72 -30.93
C GLU A 71 -6.21 12.55 -29.95
N ARG A 72 -6.51 11.34 -30.45
CA ARG A 72 -6.47 10.12 -29.63
C ARG A 72 -5.05 9.79 -29.19
N ALA A 73 -4.07 9.89 -30.07
CA ALA A 73 -2.67 9.65 -29.72
C ALA A 73 -2.19 10.63 -28.63
N ALA A 74 -2.53 11.92 -28.73
CA ALA A 74 -2.20 12.92 -27.73
C ALA A 74 -2.84 12.61 -26.36
N ARG A 75 -4.12 12.22 -26.33
CA ARG A 75 -4.80 11.78 -25.09
C ARG A 75 -4.09 10.58 -24.45
N LEU A 76 -3.73 9.57 -25.24
CA LEU A 76 -3.02 8.39 -24.73
C LEU A 76 -1.64 8.76 -24.18
N ARG A 77 -0.87 9.60 -24.89
CA ARG A 77 0.43 10.12 -24.43
C ARG A 77 0.30 10.83 -23.07
N ASP A 78 -0.68 11.70 -22.95
CA ASP A 78 -0.89 12.49 -21.73
C ASP A 78 -1.35 11.60 -20.57
N ASN A 79 -2.17 10.59 -20.84
CA ASN A 79 -2.56 9.56 -19.86
C ASN A 79 -1.36 8.71 -19.41
N ILE A 80 -0.49 8.28 -20.33
CA ILE A 80 0.76 7.57 -19.99
C ILE A 80 1.63 8.45 -19.08
N GLY A 81 1.78 9.74 -19.42
CA GLY A 81 2.52 10.69 -18.60
C GLY A 81 1.91 10.88 -17.21
N ALA A 82 0.57 10.95 -17.10
CA ALA A 82 -0.12 11.03 -15.82
C ALA A 82 0.09 9.76 -14.98
N MET A 83 0.00 8.58 -15.61
CA MET A 83 0.23 7.29 -14.96
C MET A 83 1.66 7.16 -14.45
N ARG A 84 2.67 7.49 -15.28
CA ARG A 84 4.09 7.50 -14.88
C ARG A 84 4.34 8.44 -13.71
N ARG A 85 3.82 9.67 -13.73
CA ARG A 85 3.95 10.63 -12.62
C ARG A 85 3.27 10.15 -11.33
N ALA A 86 2.10 9.52 -11.45
CA ALA A 86 1.40 8.94 -10.31
C ALA A 86 2.22 7.81 -9.68
N MET A 87 2.86 6.97 -10.50
CA MET A 87 3.75 5.90 -10.04
C MET A 87 5.07 6.42 -9.47
N GLU A 88 5.68 7.45 -10.05
CA GLU A 88 6.90 8.08 -9.53
C GLU A 88 6.68 8.66 -8.12
N LYS A 89 5.49 9.22 -7.87
CA LYS A 89 5.09 9.65 -6.51
C LYS A 89 4.90 8.49 -5.52
N GLN A 90 4.67 7.27 -6.01
CA GLN A 90 4.69 6.03 -5.21
C GLN A 90 6.12 5.46 -5.05
N ALA A 91 7.14 6.24 -5.44
CA ALA A 91 8.57 6.04 -5.32
C ALA A 91 9.01 4.59 -5.01
N VAL A 92 9.51 3.91 -6.04
CA VAL A 92 10.31 2.70 -5.87
C VAL A 92 11.38 3.00 -4.82
N VAL A 93 11.33 2.29 -3.69
CA VAL A 93 12.28 2.45 -2.61
C VAL A 93 13.38 1.40 -2.73
N PHE A 94 13.04 0.17 -3.10
CA PHE A 94 14.01 -0.91 -3.18
C PHE A 94 14.08 -1.47 -4.61
N GLY A 95 15.27 -1.49 -5.21
CA GLY A 95 15.49 -1.99 -6.57
C GLY A 95 15.38 -3.51 -6.71
N ASP A 96 15.22 -4.26 -5.62
CA ASP A 96 15.26 -5.72 -5.56
C ASP A 96 13.87 -6.39 -5.44
N GLY A 97 12.78 -5.61 -5.51
CA GLY A 97 11.42 -6.15 -5.35
C GLY A 97 11.10 -6.58 -3.92
N THR A 98 11.85 -6.11 -2.90
CA THR A 98 11.63 -6.44 -1.49
C THR A 98 10.19 -6.12 -1.04
N ASP A 99 9.59 -7.09 -0.35
CA ASP A 99 8.40 -6.89 0.48
C ASP A 99 8.83 -6.67 1.94
N ALA A 100 8.60 -5.47 2.46
CA ALA A 100 8.94 -5.15 3.83
C ALA A 100 7.96 -4.16 4.44
N ASP A 101 7.74 -4.24 5.74
CA ASP A 101 7.19 -3.12 6.49
C ASP A 101 8.34 -2.37 7.18
N VAL A 102 8.33 -1.05 7.08
CA VAL A 102 9.34 -0.18 7.69
C VAL A 102 8.67 0.64 8.77
N VAL A 103 9.04 0.36 10.00
CA VAL A 103 8.50 0.96 11.21
C VAL A 103 9.51 1.97 11.76
N ALA A 104 9.03 3.12 12.19
CA ALA A 104 9.81 4.07 12.97
C ALA A 104 8.96 4.71 14.06
N PHE A 105 9.64 5.15 15.12
CA PHE A 105 9.04 5.81 16.26
C PHE A 105 9.69 7.18 16.47
N ALA A 106 8.92 8.11 17.00
CA ALA A 106 9.39 9.34 17.61
C ALA A 106 8.57 9.54 18.89
N ASP A 107 9.22 9.86 20.00
CA ASP A 107 8.57 9.88 21.30
C ASP A 107 9.12 10.97 22.21
N ASP A 108 8.34 11.32 23.23
CA ASP A 108 8.74 12.18 24.34
C ASP A 108 8.35 11.54 25.69
N GLU A 109 8.30 12.31 26.79
CA GLU A 109 7.99 11.77 28.11
C GLU A 109 6.57 11.22 28.24
N LEU A 110 5.61 11.70 27.44
CA LEU A 110 4.19 11.40 27.59
C LEU A 110 3.61 10.63 26.39
N GLU A 111 4.10 10.91 25.19
CA GLU A 111 3.52 10.39 23.95
C GLU A 111 4.57 9.72 23.06
N ALA A 112 4.11 8.79 22.22
CA ALA A 112 4.89 8.20 21.15
C ALA A 112 4.10 8.21 19.84
N ALA A 113 4.71 8.71 18.78
CA ALA A 113 4.23 8.56 17.42
C ALA A 113 4.91 7.39 16.76
N VAL A 114 4.12 6.49 16.18
CA VAL A 114 4.59 5.39 15.34
C VAL A 114 4.16 5.63 13.90
N GLN A 115 5.06 5.35 12.96
CA GLN A 115 4.76 5.34 11.53
C GLN A 115 5.22 4.04 10.90
N VAL A 116 4.39 3.50 10.01
CA VAL A 116 4.65 2.28 9.26
C VAL A 116 4.46 2.54 7.78
N PHE A 117 5.48 2.24 7.00
CA PHE A 117 5.40 2.18 5.54
C PHE A 117 5.33 0.72 5.09
N HIS A 118 4.29 0.39 4.34
CA HIS A 118 4.11 -0.92 3.74
C HIS A 118 4.77 -0.93 2.36
N VAL A 119 5.87 -1.66 2.21
CA VAL A 119 6.57 -1.84 0.93
C VAL A 119 6.18 -3.20 0.34
N ARG A 120 5.71 -3.22 -0.91
CA ARG A 120 5.47 -4.45 -1.67
C ARG A 120 6.03 -4.31 -3.08
N GLY A 121 6.76 -5.32 -3.55
CA GLY A 121 7.46 -5.30 -4.83
C GLY A 121 8.43 -4.12 -4.94
N GLY A 122 9.08 -3.73 -3.83
CA GLY A 122 10.02 -2.61 -3.77
C GLY A 122 9.40 -1.22 -3.80
N ARG A 123 8.06 -1.09 -3.75
CA ARG A 123 7.33 0.19 -3.77
C ARG A 123 6.50 0.40 -2.51
N VAL A 124 6.39 1.64 -2.03
CA VAL A 124 5.49 1.97 -0.91
C VAL A 124 4.04 1.89 -1.38
N ARG A 125 3.30 0.93 -0.84
CA ARG A 125 1.87 0.70 -1.09
C ARG A 125 0.96 1.47 -0.17
N GLY A 126 1.45 1.79 1.02
CA GLY A 126 0.66 2.46 2.03
C GLY A 126 1.53 2.98 3.16
N GLN A 127 0.98 3.95 3.87
CA GLN A 127 1.54 4.46 5.12
C GLN A 127 0.42 4.50 6.16
N ARG A 128 0.76 4.17 7.40
CA ARG A 128 -0.16 4.28 8.54
C ARG A 128 0.61 4.73 9.75
N GLY A 129 0.06 5.70 10.48
CA GLY A 129 0.67 6.20 11.69
C GLY A 129 -0.37 6.51 12.75
N TRP A 130 0.08 6.43 14.01
CA TRP A 130 -0.73 6.65 15.19
C TRP A 130 0.12 7.41 16.21
N VAL A 131 -0.53 8.22 17.05
CA VAL A 131 0.05 8.78 18.26
C VAL A 131 -0.61 8.06 19.43
N ILE A 132 0.21 7.53 20.33
CA ILE A 132 -0.23 6.80 21.52
C ILE A 132 0.34 7.46 22.77
N GLU A 133 -0.44 7.46 23.84
CA GLU A 133 0.04 7.85 25.17
C GLU A 133 0.88 6.71 25.75
N LYS A 134 2.01 7.06 26.37
CA LYS A 134 2.86 6.09 27.04
C LYS A 134 2.21 5.61 28.32
N SER A 135 1.91 4.32 28.37
CA SER A 135 1.37 3.66 29.56
C SER A 135 2.53 3.17 30.45
N GLY A 136 3.14 4.06 31.23
CA GLY A 136 4.26 3.75 32.13
C GLY A 136 4.80 4.98 32.87
N GLU A 137 5.70 4.82 33.85
CA GLU A 137 6.37 5.98 34.46
C GLU A 137 7.26 6.69 33.42
N PRO A 138 7.33 8.04 33.43
CA PRO A 138 8.20 8.80 32.54
C PRO A 138 9.65 8.30 32.61
N GLY A 139 10.16 7.74 31.50
CA GLY A 139 11.52 7.22 31.40
C GLY A 139 11.68 5.69 31.46
N GLU A 140 10.62 4.92 31.71
CA GLU A 140 10.70 3.43 31.72
C GLU A 140 10.43 2.79 30.35
N SER A 141 9.82 3.53 29.42
CA SER A 141 9.51 3.02 28.08
C SER A 141 10.70 3.18 27.14
N THR A 142 11.57 2.18 27.08
CA THR A 142 12.66 2.12 26.09
C THR A 142 12.11 1.96 24.67
N GLN A 143 12.90 2.34 23.67
CA GLN A 143 12.49 2.22 22.28
C GLN A 143 12.30 0.75 21.88
N GLU A 144 13.08 -0.17 22.46
CA GLU A 144 12.93 -1.62 22.35
C GLU A 144 11.55 -2.09 22.82
N TYR A 145 11.10 -1.61 23.99
CA TYR A 145 9.78 -1.94 24.53
C TYR A 145 8.65 -1.45 23.63
N LEU A 146 8.75 -0.21 23.12
CA LEU A 146 7.76 0.33 22.18
C LEU A 146 7.67 -0.49 20.89
N VAL A 147 8.81 -0.96 20.37
CA VAL A 147 8.87 -1.83 19.20
C VAL A 147 8.15 -3.15 19.48
N GLU A 148 8.47 -3.82 20.61
CA GLU A 148 7.86 -5.10 20.98
C GLU A 148 6.33 -5.00 21.13
N GLN A 149 5.87 -4.01 21.88
CA GLN A 149 4.43 -3.78 22.10
C GLN A 149 3.71 -3.50 20.78
N PHE A 150 4.27 -2.61 19.96
CA PHE A 150 3.70 -2.27 18.67
C PHE A 150 3.60 -3.49 17.75
N LEU A 151 4.67 -4.26 17.60
CA LEU A 151 4.68 -5.42 16.69
C LEU A 151 3.64 -6.47 17.12
N THR A 152 3.54 -6.72 18.43
CA THR A 152 2.61 -7.71 18.98
C THR A 152 1.16 -7.28 18.76
N GLN A 153 0.82 -6.04 19.08
CA GLN A 153 -0.54 -5.52 18.89
C GLN A 153 -0.88 -5.40 17.40
N PHE A 154 0.00 -4.79 16.61
CA PHE A 154 -0.27 -4.47 15.20
C PHE A 154 -0.45 -5.72 14.33
N TYR A 155 0.41 -6.73 14.48
CA TYR A 155 0.30 -7.96 13.72
C TYR A 155 -0.66 -8.98 14.35
N GLY A 156 -0.88 -8.91 15.67
CA GLY A 156 -1.91 -9.70 16.35
C GLY A 156 -3.30 -9.33 15.88
N ASP A 157 -3.66 -8.05 15.93
CA ASP A 157 -4.96 -7.54 15.49
C ASP A 157 -5.21 -7.85 14.00
N GLN A 158 -4.19 -7.73 13.15
CA GLN A 158 -4.31 -8.06 11.73
C GLN A 158 -4.52 -9.55 11.47
N ALA A 159 -3.87 -10.43 12.25
CA ALA A 159 -4.07 -11.87 12.13
C ALA A 159 -5.50 -12.29 12.52
N GLU A 160 -6.08 -11.64 13.53
CA GLU A 160 -7.48 -11.88 13.91
C GLU A 160 -8.47 -11.39 12.85
N LEU A 161 -8.23 -10.20 12.28
CA LEU A 161 -9.06 -9.61 11.24
C LEU A 161 -9.03 -10.39 9.91
N SER A 162 -7.92 -11.04 9.58
CA SER A 162 -7.77 -11.83 8.34
C SER A 162 -8.39 -13.23 8.40
N GLY A 163 -8.91 -13.68 9.55
CA GLY A 163 -9.59 -14.96 9.69
C GLY A 163 -8.70 -16.21 9.44
N PRO A 164 -9.03 -17.37 10.03
CA PRO A 164 -8.28 -18.61 9.78
C PRO A 164 -8.58 -19.13 8.37
N GLY A 165 -7.80 -18.70 7.38
CA GLY A 165 -7.90 -19.18 5.99
C GLY A 165 -7.68 -18.13 4.91
N GLU A 166 -7.69 -16.82 5.23
CA GLU A 166 -7.37 -15.74 4.28
C GLU A 166 -5.96 -15.17 4.49
N VAL A 167 -5.02 -15.99 4.97
CA VAL A 167 -3.59 -15.71 4.75
C VAL A 167 -3.39 -15.86 3.24
N GLY A 168 -3.59 -14.77 2.51
CA GLY A 168 -3.73 -14.76 1.07
C GLY A 168 -2.64 -15.58 0.40
N ALA A 169 -3.04 -16.49 -0.49
CA ALA A 169 -2.11 -17.21 -1.36
C ALA A 169 -1.28 -16.27 -2.26
N ASP A 170 -1.67 -14.99 -2.35
CA ASP A 170 -0.97 -13.94 -3.06
C ASP A 170 -0.10 -13.11 -2.10
N GLU A 171 1.19 -12.99 -2.42
CA GLU A 171 2.19 -12.27 -1.62
C GLU A 171 1.84 -10.78 -1.44
N ALA A 172 1.06 -10.23 -2.37
CA ALA A 172 0.62 -8.85 -2.37
C ALA A 172 -0.45 -8.53 -1.30
N THR A 173 -1.17 -9.53 -0.77
CA THR A 173 -2.28 -9.33 0.18
C THR A 173 -2.01 -9.91 1.56
N ASN A 174 -0.85 -10.50 1.81
CA ASN A 174 -0.51 -10.99 3.15
C ASN A 174 -0.31 -9.82 4.13
N PRO A 175 -1.00 -9.82 5.29
CA PRO A 175 -0.84 -8.78 6.31
C PRO A 175 0.60 -8.72 6.85
N VAL A 176 1.29 -9.86 6.93
CA VAL A 176 2.67 -9.95 7.45
C VAL A 176 3.68 -10.03 6.28
N PRO A 177 4.62 -9.07 6.14
CA PRO A 177 5.64 -9.09 5.09
C PRO A 177 6.75 -10.11 5.37
N LYS A 178 7.58 -10.40 4.36
CA LYS A 178 8.81 -11.21 4.52
C LYS A 178 9.83 -10.56 5.44
N GLN A 179 9.82 -9.24 5.51
CA GLN A 179 10.78 -8.48 6.29
C GLN A 179 10.08 -7.37 7.08
N VAL A 180 10.42 -7.25 8.34
CA VAL A 180 10.01 -6.11 9.18
C VAL A 180 11.28 -5.36 9.57
N LEU A 181 11.34 -4.09 9.21
CA LEU A 181 12.44 -3.19 9.52
C LEU A 181 12.03 -2.28 10.67
N VAL A 182 12.80 -2.34 11.76
CA VAL A 182 12.56 -1.58 13.00
C VAL A 182 13.76 -0.68 13.31
N PRO A 183 13.60 0.39 14.11
CA PRO A 183 14.72 1.27 14.46
C PRO A 183 15.72 0.58 15.38
N VAL A 184 15.23 -0.32 16.25
CA VAL A 184 16.04 -1.11 17.19
C VAL A 184 15.41 -2.50 17.36
N LEU A 185 16.23 -3.52 17.64
CA LEU A 185 15.76 -4.86 17.94
C LEU A 185 15.48 -4.97 19.45
N PRO A 186 14.31 -5.46 19.87
CA PRO A 186 14.09 -5.81 21.27
C PRO A 186 14.88 -7.07 21.66
N ASP A 187 15.07 -7.28 22.96
CA ASP A 187 15.73 -8.48 23.49
C ASP A 187 15.00 -9.78 23.08
N THR A 188 13.68 -9.68 22.90
CA THR A 188 12.77 -10.75 22.46
C THR A 188 12.72 -10.93 20.94
N ALA A 189 13.61 -10.29 20.16
CA ALA A 189 13.56 -10.28 18.69
C ALA A 189 13.50 -11.68 18.05
N ALA A 190 14.18 -12.68 18.64
CA ALA A 190 14.14 -14.06 18.13
C ALA A 190 12.76 -14.73 18.31
N GLU A 191 12.07 -14.43 19.41
CA GLU A 191 10.71 -14.90 19.69
C GLU A 191 9.72 -14.22 18.76
N LEU A 192 9.84 -12.90 18.57
CA LEU A 192 9.03 -12.13 17.64
C LEU A 192 9.21 -12.60 16.19
N GLU A 193 10.45 -12.87 15.73
CA GLU A 193 10.70 -13.40 14.39
C GLU A 193 10.03 -14.77 14.18
N THR A 194 10.05 -15.62 15.21
CA THR A 194 9.38 -16.93 15.20
C THR A 194 7.87 -16.78 15.14
N TRP A 195 7.30 -15.91 15.98
CA TRP A 195 5.86 -15.64 16.03
C TRP A 195 5.35 -15.04 14.72
N LEU A 196 6.04 -14.03 14.17
CA LEU A 196 5.71 -13.44 12.86
C LEU A 196 5.80 -14.47 11.72
N THR A 197 6.80 -15.36 11.77
CA THR A 197 6.94 -16.46 10.80
C THR A 197 5.75 -17.42 10.87
N GLN A 198 5.24 -17.72 12.08
CA GLN A 198 4.06 -18.55 12.27
C GLN A 198 2.80 -17.85 11.74
N LEU A 199 2.60 -16.58 12.07
CA LEU A 199 1.47 -15.78 11.56
C LEU A 199 1.46 -15.71 10.03
N ARG A 200 2.64 -15.54 9.41
CA ARG A 200 2.78 -15.47 7.96
C ARG A 200 2.65 -16.84 7.27
N GLY A 201 2.96 -17.93 7.96
CA GLY A 201 3.09 -19.28 7.40
C GLY A 201 4.38 -19.50 6.58
N SER A 202 5.31 -18.54 6.58
CA SER A 202 6.62 -18.66 5.93
C SER A 202 7.59 -17.64 6.53
N ARG A 203 8.90 -17.86 6.35
CA ARG A 203 9.96 -17.14 7.07
C ARG A 203 9.80 -15.62 6.98
N VAL A 204 9.80 -14.97 8.14
CA VAL A 204 9.90 -13.52 8.32
C VAL A 204 11.29 -13.21 8.87
N SER A 205 11.86 -12.06 8.51
CA SER A 205 13.07 -11.54 9.14
C SER A 205 12.79 -10.21 9.85
N LEU A 206 13.15 -10.11 11.13
CA LEU A 206 13.07 -8.86 11.89
C LEU A 206 14.47 -8.24 11.99
N ARG A 207 14.69 -7.03 11.45
CA ARG A 207 16.03 -6.44 11.34
C ARG A 207 16.04 -4.92 11.45
N VAL A 208 17.20 -4.36 11.75
CA VAL A 208 17.46 -2.91 11.66
C VAL A 208 18.09 -2.57 10.31
N ALA A 209 17.62 -1.50 9.67
CA ALA A 209 18.16 -1.04 8.40
C ALA A 209 19.46 -0.24 8.61
N GLN A 210 20.62 -0.85 8.29
CA GLN A 210 21.93 -0.23 8.57
C GLN A 210 22.48 0.67 7.45
N ARG A 211 22.15 0.40 6.17
CA ARG A 211 22.71 1.10 5.00
C ARG A 211 21.83 1.02 3.76
N GLY A 212 22.13 1.86 2.77
CA GLY A 212 21.47 1.90 1.46
C GLY A 212 20.03 2.39 1.53
N ASP A 213 19.24 2.02 0.53
CA ASP A 213 17.87 2.51 0.37
C ASP A 213 16.95 2.15 1.56
N LYS A 214 17.18 0.98 2.19
CA LYS A 214 16.46 0.54 3.41
C LYS A 214 16.63 1.53 4.56
N ARG A 215 17.85 2.06 4.74
CA ARG A 215 18.13 3.08 5.76
C ARG A 215 17.53 4.42 5.39
N ALA A 216 17.66 4.85 4.14
CA ALA A 216 17.08 6.11 3.67
C ALA A 216 15.55 6.14 3.83
N LEU A 217 14.89 4.99 3.59
CA LEU A 217 13.45 4.87 3.86
C LEU A 217 13.16 4.94 5.35
N ALA A 218 13.87 4.18 6.19
CA ALA A 218 13.69 4.21 7.64
C ALA A 218 13.84 5.63 8.21
N GLU A 219 14.82 6.41 7.73
CA GLU A 219 14.99 7.82 8.09
C GLU A 219 13.81 8.70 7.66
N THR A 220 13.20 8.40 6.52
CA THR A 220 11.98 9.08 6.05
C THR A 220 10.77 8.73 6.92
N VAL A 221 10.57 7.46 7.26
CA VAL A 221 9.49 7.03 8.16
C VAL A 221 9.66 7.69 9.54
N ARG A 222 10.90 7.77 10.04
CA ARG A 222 11.23 8.45 11.30
C ARG A 222 10.88 9.94 11.28
N ARG A 223 11.22 10.67 10.21
CA ARG A 223 10.83 12.08 10.04
C ARG A 223 9.31 12.27 10.02
N ASN A 224 8.59 11.33 9.44
CA ASN A 224 7.12 11.38 9.46
C ASN A 224 6.56 11.14 10.87
N ALA A 225 7.18 10.26 11.67
CA ALA A 225 6.82 10.08 13.07
C ALA A 225 7.09 11.36 13.89
N GLU A 226 8.25 11.99 13.71
CA GLU A 226 8.59 13.28 14.35
C GLU A 226 7.58 14.39 13.99
N GLY A 227 7.21 14.47 12.71
CA GLY A 227 6.19 15.42 12.24
C GLY A 227 4.81 15.15 12.83
N ALA A 228 4.40 13.88 12.91
CA ALA A 228 3.12 13.49 13.50
C ALA A 228 3.04 13.86 15.00
N LEU A 229 4.11 13.57 15.76
CA LEU A 229 4.22 13.94 17.16
C LEU A 229 4.15 15.47 17.35
N THR A 230 4.80 16.23 16.46
CA THR A 230 4.81 17.69 16.53
C THR A 230 3.44 18.30 16.23
N GLN A 231 2.67 17.71 15.32
CA GLN A 231 1.32 18.19 14.96
C GLN A 231 0.24 17.83 15.99
N HIS A 232 0.49 16.81 16.81
CA HIS A 232 -0.43 16.40 17.87
C HIS A 232 -0.35 17.31 19.11
N LYS A 233 0.79 17.98 19.31
CA LYS A 233 1.01 19.00 20.35
C LYS A 233 0.30 20.31 20.06
#